data_AF-A0AAX2BGZ7-F1
#
_entry.id   AF-A0AAX2BGZ7-F1
#
_cell.length_a   1.000
_cell.length_b   1.000
_cell.length_c   1.000
_cell.angle_alpha   90.00
_cell.angle_beta   90.00
_cell.angle_gamma   90.00
#
_symmetry.space_group_name_H-M   'P 1'
#
loop_
_entity.id
_entity.type
_entity.pdbx_description
1 polymer ?
#
loop_
_entity_poly.entity_id
_entity_poly.type
_entity_poly.pdbx_seq_one_letter_code
_entity_poly.pdbx_strand_id
1 'polypeptide(L)'
;MLMCDATGLSQRRACRLTGLSLSTCRYEAHRPAADAHLSGRITELALERRRFGYRRICQLLRREGLHVNHKRVYRLYHLSGLGVKRRRRRKGLATERLPLLRPAAPNLTWSMDFVMDALSTGRRIKCLTCVDDFTKECLTVTVAFGISGVQVTRILDSIALFRGYPGVDVFLPKSGSTLVVPQQLILPDTVREGIVINVAEMRLYYYPAGSNTVEVLPIDIGQAGRETPRNWVTAVERKQEAPSWTPTPNTRREYAARGESLPAFVPAGPENPMGLYAIYIGRLYAIHGTNANFGIGLRVSQGCIRLRNDDIKHLFDTVPVGTRVQLIDRPVKYSEEPDGSRWVEVHEPLSRNRSEYESDRKVPLSVTPALRTFISGNDVDVSRGSQALERRSGMPVNISLVQKHY
;
A
#
# COMPACT_ATOMS: atom_id res chain seq x y z
N MET A 1 -39.14 24.12 -22.66
CA MET A 1 -38.55 24.58 -23.94
C MET A 1 -37.86 23.44 -24.67
N LEU A 2 -36.91 22.73 -24.04
CA LEU A 2 -36.15 21.59 -24.61
C LEU A 2 -36.92 20.62 -25.53
N MET A 3 -38.15 20.19 -25.17
CA MET A 3 -38.93 19.27 -26.01
C MET A 3 -39.44 19.92 -27.31
N CYS A 4 -39.91 21.17 -27.27
CA CYS A 4 -40.44 21.84 -28.46
C CYS A 4 -39.33 22.15 -29.47
N ASP A 5 -38.15 22.53 -28.95
CA ASP A 5 -36.98 22.87 -29.76
C ASP A 5 -36.34 21.62 -30.40
N ALA A 6 -36.39 20.47 -29.70
CA ALA A 6 -35.84 19.21 -30.22
C ALA A 6 -36.72 18.50 -31.25
N THR A 7 -38.05 18.73 -31.24
CA THR A 7 -38.99 17.97 -32.08
C THR A 7 -39.76 18.81 -33.09
N GLY A 8 -39.56 20.14 -33.13
CA GLY A 8 -40.30 21.06 -34.01
C GLY A 8 -41.80 21.14 -33.71
N LEU A 9 -42.25 20.63 -32.56
CA LEU A 9 -43.67 20.63 -32.18
C LEU A 9 -44.05 21.96 -31.54
N SER A 10 -45.23 22.49 -31.88
CA SER A 10 -45.76 23.67 -31.19
C SER A 10 -46.03 23.37 -29.72
N GLN A 11 -45.82 24.36 -28.83
CA GLN A 11 -46.07 24.22 -27.38
C GLN A 11 -47.46 23.63 -27.08
N ARG A 12 -48.49 24.03 -27.83
CA ARG A 12 -49.87 23.47 -27.71
C ARG A 12 -49.90 21.96 -27.93
N ARG A 13 -49.24 21.48 -28.98
CA ARG A 13 -49.24 20.07 -29.34
C ARG A 13 -48.43 19.24 -28.35
N ALA A 14 -47.28 19.75 -27.91
CA ALA A 14 -46.47 19.14 -26.87
C ALA A 14 -47.21 19.04 -25.51
N CYS A 15 -47.89 20.12 -25.09
CA CYS A 15 -48.69 20.12 -23.85
C CYS A 15 -49.84 19.11 -23.90
N ARG A 16 -50.54 19.01 -25.04
CA ARG A 16 -51.63 18.03 -25.22
C ARG A 16 -51.12 16.58 -25.14
N LEU A 17 -49.99 16.28 -25.79
CA LEU A 17 -49.39 14.94 -25.78
C LEU A 17 -48.91 14.52 -24.39
N THR A 18 -48.48 15.47 -23.56
CA THR A 18 -47.96 15.23 -22.21
C THR A 18 -49.03 15.34 -21.12
N GLY A 19 -50.27 15.69 -21.46
CA GLY A 19 -51.36 15.90 -20.51
C GLY A 19 -51.21 17.15 -19.63
N LEU A 20 -50.35 18.10 -20.00
CA LEU A 20 -50.12 19.34 -19.26
C LEU A 20 -50.96 20.50 -19.81
N SER A 21 -51.45 21.38 -18.94
CA SER A 21 -52.11 22.60 -19.38
C SER A 21 -51.10 23.63 -19.90
N LEU A 22 -51.50 24.40 -20.92
CA LEU A 22 -50.69 25.51 -21.43
C LEU A 22 -50.34 26.54 -20.36
N SER A 23 -51.25 26.80 -19.41
CA SER A 23 -51.03 27.73 -18.30
C SER A 23 -49.90 27.25 -17.40
N THR A 24 -49.83 25.95 -17.11
CA THR A 24 -48.74 25.34 -16.32
C THR A 24 -47.43 25.37 -17.08
N CYS A 25 -47.45 25.08 -18.38
CA CYS A 25 -46.25 25.11 -19.23
C CYS A 25 -45.65 26.51 -19.38
N ARG A 26 -46.50 27.54 -19.39
CA ARG A 26 -46.11 28.96 -19.48
C ARG A 26 -45.98 29.64 -18.14
N TYR A 27 -46.15 28.92 -17.03
CA TYR A 27 -46.05 29.50 -15.71
C TYR A 27 -44.59 29.84 -15.42
N GLU A 28 -44.28 31.14 -15.43
CA GLU A 28 -43.05 31.65 -14.85
C GLU A 28 -43.29 31.97 -13.38
N ALA A 29 -42.49 31.36 -12.51
CA ALA A 29 -42.57 31.62 -11.09
C ALA A 29 -42.07 33.05 -10.79
N HIS A 30 -43.00 34.00 -10.68
CA HIS A 30 -42.68 35.33 -10.19
C HIS A 30 -42.24 35.27 -8.73
N ARG A 31 -41.02 35.75 -8.47
CA ARG A 31 -40.48 35.91 -7.11
C ARG A 31 -41.02 37.24 -6.57
N PRO A 32 -41.87 37.25 -5.53
CA PRO A 32 -42.32 38.50 -4.95
C PRO A 32 -41.12 39.28 -4.41
N ALA A 33 -41.05 40.59 -4.65
CA ALA A 33 -40.01 41.45 -4.05
C ALA A 33 -39.98 41.32 -2.51
N ALA A 34 -41.14 41.02 -1.91
CA ALA A 34 -41.31 40.72 -0.48
C ALA A 34 -40.54 39.47 0.02
N ASP A 35 -40.07 38.58 -0.85
CA ASP A 35 -39.24 37.42 -0.46
C ASP A 35 -37.78 37.82 -0.17
N ALA A 36 -37.30 38.96 -0.69
CA ALA A 36 -35.91 39.39 -0.51
C ALA A 36 -35.59 39.70 0.97
N HIS A 37 -36.44 40.48 1.63
CA HIS A 37 -36.27 40.83 3.05
C HIS A 37 -36.32 39.58 3.94
N LEU A 38 -37.30 38.70 3.71
CA LEU A 38 -37.44 37.46 4.48
C LEU A 38 -36.26 36.50 4.25
N SER A 39 -35.75 36.40 3.02
CA SER A 39 -34.59 35.56 2.70
C SER A 39 -33.31 36.08 3.38
N GLY A 40 -33.12 37.40 3.40
CA GLY A 40 -32.03 38.05 4.14
C GLY A 40 -32.07 37.69 5.63
N ARG A 41 -33.24 37.85 6.27
CA ARG A 41 -33.38 37.55 7.70
C ARG A 41 -33.23 36.06 8.03
N ILE A 42 -33.73 35.17 7.17
CA ILE A 42 -33.50 33.71 7.30
C ILE A 42 -32.00 33.39 7.25
N THR A 43 -31.25 34.08 6.38
CA THR A 43 -29.81 33.87 6.20
C THR A 43 -29.02 34.33 7.42
N GLU A 44 -29.32 35.52 7.96
CA GLU A 44 -28.71 36.02 9.20
C GLU A 44 -28.91 35.07 10.38
N LEU A 45 -30.16 34.66 10.65
CA LEU A 45 -30.47 33.73 11.74
C LEU A 45 -29.79 32.37 11.56
N ALA A 46 -29.64 31.89 10.33
CA ALA A 46 -28.93 30.65 10.03
C ALA A 46 -27.41 30.79 10.24
N LEU A 47 -26.82 31.94 9.95
CA LEU A 47 -25.39 32.22 10.17
C LEU A 47 -25.06 32.41 11.66
N GLU A 48 -25.92 33.09 12.41
CA GLU A 48 -25.81 33.23 13.87
C GLU A 48 -25.98 31.90 14.61
N ARG A 49 -26.80 31.00 14.06
CA ARG A 49 -27.14 29.70 14.65
C ARG A 49 -26.91 28.56 13.65
N ARG A 50 -25.63 28.36 13.27
CA ARG A 50 -25.17 27.41 12.23
C ARG A 50 -25.66 25.96 12.32
N ARG A 51 -26.23 25.52 13.46
CA ARG A 51 -26.79 24.16 13.65
C ARG A 51 -28.31 24.10 13.53
N PHE A 52 -29.00 25.23 13.35
CA PHE A 52 -30.45 25.29 13.32
C PHE A 52 -30.98 25.02 11.91
N GLY A 53 -31.91 24.06 11.81
CA GLY A 53 -32.69 23.81 10.60
C GLY A 53 -33.86 24.78 10.45
N TYR A 54 -34.46 24.82 9.25
CA TYR A 54 -35.57 25.73 8.91
C TYR A 54 -36.72 25.76 9.91
N ARG A 55 -37.03 24.65 10.61
CA ARG A 55 -38.08 24.59 11.64
C ARG A 55 -37.77 25.47 12.85
N ARG A 56 -36.51 25.47 13.31
CA ARG A 56 -36.06 26.33 14.42
C ARG A 56 -35.97 27.80 13.97
N ILE A 57 -35.52 28.05 12.74
CA ILE A 57 -35.50 29.40 12.16
C ILE A 57 -36.93 29.96 12.05
N CYS A 58 -37.90 29.15 11.62
CA CYS A 58 -39.32 29.52 11.58
C CYS A 58 -39.86 29.95 12.96
N GLN A 59 -39.44 29.29 14.04
CA GLN A 59 -39.81 29.69 15.41
C GLN A 59 -39.17 31.03 15.83
N LEU A 60 -37.91 31.28 15.45
CA LEU A 60 -37.25 32.56 15.72
C LEU A 60 -37.91 33.72 14.98
N LEU A 61 -38.23 33.53 13.70
CA LEU A 61 -38.97 34.52 12.92
C LEU A 61 -40.34 34.86 13.56
N ARG A 62 -41.05 33.86 14.09
CA ARG A 62 -42.32 34.10 14.82
C ARG A 62 -42.11 34.91 16.09
N ARG A 63 -41.00 34.71 16.81
CA ARG A 63 -40.66 35.51 18.00
C ARG A 63 -40.31 36.96 17.65
N GLU A 64 -39.79 37.19 16.46
CA GLU A 64 -39.57 38.53 15.87
C GLU A 64 -40.85 39.16 15.28
N GLY A 65 -42.02 38.52 15.45
CA GLY A 65 -43.29 39.01 14.93
C GLY A 65 -43.57 38.64 13.46
N LEU A 66 -42.61 38.02 12.76
CA LEU A 66 -42.75 37.60 11.37
C LEU A 66 -43.51 36.26 11.26
N HIS A 67 -44.84 36.35 11.16
CA HIS A 67 -45.73 35.21 11.05
C HIS A 67 -45.77 34.63 9.64
N VAL A 68 -44.76 33.83 9.28
CA VAL A 68 -44.62 33.23 7.94
C VAL A 68 -44.92 31.73 7.95
N ASN A 69 -45.55 31.25 6.88
CA ASN A 69 -45.81 29.82 6.67
C ASN A 69 -44.48 29.04 6.61
N HIS A 70 -44.41 27.93 7.35
CA HIS A 70 -43.23 27.07 7.43
C HIS A 70 -42.77 26.52 6.06
N LYS A 71 -43.69 26.32 5.10
CA LYS A 71 -43.36 25.91 3.72
C LYS A 71 -42.59 26.98 2.96
N ARG A 72 -42.93 28.26 3.19
CA ARG A 72 -42.22 29.41 2.58
C ARG A 72 -40.83 29.58 3.17
N VAL A 73 -40.70 29.43 4.50
CA VAL A 73 -39.39 29.43 5.19
C VAL A 73 -38.52 28.27 4.72
N TYR A 74 -39.09 27.06 4.60
CA TYR A 74 -38.40 25.89 4.05
C TYR A 74 -37.84 26.16 2.65
N ARG A 75 -38.68 26.68 1.73
CA ARG A 75 -38.29 26.99 0.35
C ARG A 75 -37.12 27.97 0.32
N LEU A 76 -37.22 29.10 1.02
CA LEU A 76 -36.18 30.14 1.03
C LEU A 76 -34.89 29.63 1.69
N TYR A 77 -34.99 28.90 2.80
CA TYR A 77 -33.84 28.31 3.48
C TYR A 77 -33.05 27.34 2.59
N HIS A 78 -33.74 26.52 1.80
CA HIS A 78 -33.12 25.61 0.85
C HIS A 78 -32.54 26.33 -0.38
N LEU A 79 -33.25 27.33 -0.93
CA LEU A 79 -32.75 28.13 -2.04
C LEU A 79 -31.46 28.90 -1.68
N SER A 80 -31.34 29.36 -0.43
CA SER A 80 -30.13 30.02 0.09
C SER A 80 -29.02 29.06 0.50
N GLY A 81 -29.18 27.74 0.31
CA GLY A 81 -28.12 26.75 0.56
C GLY A 81 -27.78 26.53 2.05
N LEU A 82 -28.66 26.90 2.97
CA LEU A 82 -28.37 26.98 4.42
C LEU A 82 -28.45 25.64 5.16
N GLY A 83 -28.69 24.53 4.45
CA GLY A 83 -28.83 23.21 5.03
C GLY A 83 -27.55 22.72 5.73
N VAL A 84 -27.67 22.28 6.98
CA VAL A 84 -26.56 21.67 7.73
C VAL A 84 -26.08 20.40 7.01
N LYS A 85 -24.82 20.40 6.53
CA LYS A 85 -24.22 19.24 5.88
C LYS A 85 -24.13 18.08 6.89
N ARG A 86 -24.80 16.97 6.60
CA ARG A 86 -24.64 15.74 7.40
C ARG A 86 -23.21 15.23 7.26
N ARG A 87 -22.53 15.00 8.38
CA ARG A 87 -21.20 14.37 8.41
C ARG A 87 -21.35 12.97 7.80
N ARG A 88 -20.83 12.76 6.59
CA ARG A 88 -20.81 11.42 5.97
C ARG A 88 -19.92 10.51 6.83
N ARG A 89 -20.43 9.32 7.18
CA ARG A 89 -19.60 8.27 7.81
C ARG A 89 -18.46 7.96 6.83
N ARG A 90 -17.21 8.01 7.28
CA ARG A 90 -16.06 7.52 6.48
C ARG A 90 -16.40 6.08 6.10
N LYS A 91 -16.74 5.83 4.84
CA LYS A 91 -16.67 4.47 4.30
C LYS A 91 -15.17 4.19 4.28
N GLY A 92 -14.71 3.22 5.07
CA GLY A 92 -13.37 2.68 4.85
C GLY A 92 -13.26 2.32 3.37
N LEU A 93 -12.12 2.63 2.76
CA LEU A 93 -11.82 2.10 1.43
C LEU A 93 -12.08 0.60 1.49
N ALA A 94 -12.84 0.08 0.53
CA ALA A 94 -12.92 -1.35 0.33
C ALA A 94 -11.52 -1.79 -0.08
N THR A 95 -10.70 -2.19 0.89
CA THR A 95 -9.47 -2.90 0.61
C THR A 95 -9.87 -4.12 -0.20
N GLU A 96 -9.23 -4.29 -1.35
CA GLU A 96 -9.41 -5.49 -2.16
C GLU A 96 -9.18 -6.70 -1.25
N ARG A 97 -10.20 -7.57 -1.14
CA ARG A 97 -10.07 -8.78 -0.32
C ARG A 97 -9.14 -9.72 -1.06
N LEU A 98 -7.85 -9.62 -0.76
CA LEU A 98 -6.88 -10.59 -1.21
C LEU A 98 -7.29 -11.97 -0.69
N PRO A 99 -7.18 -13.02 -1.51
CA PRO A 99 -7.40 -14.37 -1.04
C PRO A 99 -6.43 -14.66 0.13
N LEU A 100 -6.95 -15.26 1.20
CA LEU A 100 -6.11 -15.69 2.32
C LEU A 100 -5.13 -16.74 1.79
N LEU A 101 -3.84 -16.41 1.83
CA LEU A 101 -2.77 -17.34 1.49
C LEU A 101 -2.83 -18.53 2.45
N ARG A 102 -2.85 -19.75 1.91
CA ARG A 102 -2.80 -20.95 2.75
C ARG A 102 -1.37 -21.11 3.24
N PRO A 103 -1.14 -21.21 4.56
CA PRO A 103 0.21 -21.45 5.08
C PRO A 103 0.78 -22.76 4.52
N ALA A 104 2.09 -22.81 4.34
CA ALA A 104 2.79 -23.95 3.73
C ALA A 104 3.22 -25.05 4.73
N ALA A 105 3.08 -24.78 6.04
CA ALA A 105 3.44 -25.70 7.11
C ALA A 105 2.59 -25.42 8.37
N PRO A 106 2.50 -26.38 9.31
CA PRO A 106 1.88 -26.15 10.62
C PRO A 106 2.54 -24.97 11.35
N ASN A 107 1.77 -24.29 12.17
CA ASN A 107 2.23 -23.24 13.08
C ASN A 107 2.82 -21.98 12.42
N LEU A 108 2.54 -21.76 11.12
CA LEU A 108 2.95 -20.53 10.43
C LEU A 108 1.96 -19.39 10.58
N THR A 109 0.66 -19.69 10.55
CA THR A 109 -0.43 -18.72 10.67
C THR A 109 -1.57 -19.32 11.47
N TRP A 110 -2.08 -18.55 12.43
CA TRP A 110 -3.30 -18.90 13.17
C TRP A 110 -4.40 -17.92 12.83
N SER A 111 -5.60 -18.43 12.63
CA SER A 111 -6.81 -17.64 12.51
C SER A 111 -7.59 -17.70 13.81
N MET A 112 -8.08 -16.54 14.27
CA MET A 112 -8.95 -16.46 15.43
C MET A 112 -10.22 -15.67 15.13
N ASP A 113 -11.33 -16.05 15.77
CA ASP A 113 -12.59 -15.33 15.67
C ASP A 113 -13.33 -15.35 17.02
N PHE A 114 -14.31 -14.46 17.14
CA PHE A 114 -15.22 -14.42 18.27
C PHE A 114 -16.62 -14.87 17.86
N VAL A 115 -16.99 -16.04 18.34
CA VAL A 115 -18.37 -16.52 18.25
C VAL A 115 -19.12 -16.07 19.50
N MET A 116 -20.35 -15.58 19.31
CA MET A 116 -21.22 -15.17 20.41
C MET A 116 -22.36 -16.16 20.54
N ASP A 117 -22.70 -16.52 21.77
CA ASP A 117 -23.83 -17.38 22.07
C ASP A 117 -24.53 -16.93 23.36
N ALA A 118 -25.57 -17.62 23.83
CA ALA A 118 -26.26 -17.36 25.08
C ALA A 118 -26.65 -18.65 25.80
N LEU A 119 -26.54 -18.63 27.13
CA LEU A 119 -27.04 -19.70 27.98
C LEU A 119 -28.58 -19.74 27.95
N SER A 120 -29.17 -20.85 28.39
CA SER A 120 -30.63 -20.98 28.58
C SER A 120 -31.21 -19.91 29.50
N THR A 121 -30.39 -19.32 30.37
CA THR A 121 -30.74 -18.20 31.26
C THR A 121 -30.74 -16.83 30.56
N GLY A 122 -30.46 -16.76 29.26
CA GLY A 122 -30.37 -15.52 28.48
C GLY A 122 -29.03 -14.76 28.64
N ARG A 123 -28.13 -15.24 29.51
CA ARG A 123 -26.82 -14.62 29.69
C ARG A 123 -25.92 -14.92 28.50
N ARG A 124 -25.42 -13.87 27.84
CA ARG A 124 -24.54 -13.98 26.67
C ARG A 124 -23.16 -14.48 27.05
N ILE A 125 -22.64 -15.41 26.25
CA ILE A 125 -21.26 -15.89 26.32
C ILE A 125 -20.52 -15.51 25.03
N LYS A 126 -19.20 -15.40 25.16
CA LYS A 126 -18.26 -15.07 24.10
C LYS A 126 -17.24 -16.20 24.04
N CYS A 127 -17.05 -16.76 22.85
CA CYS A 127 -16.15 -17.85 22.57
C CYS A 127 -15.03 -17.32 21.68
N LEU A 128 -13.79 -17.33 22.17
CA LEU A 128 -12.60 -17.12 21.34
C LEU A 128 -12.22 -18.46 20.72
N THR A 129 -12.39 -18.59 19.42
CA THR A 129 -11.92 -19.75 18.65
C THR A 129 -10.57 -19.42 18.03
N CYS A 130 -9.62 -20.35 18.10
CA CYS A 130 -8.33 -20.24 17.43
C CYS A 130 -8.03 -21.54 16.69
N VAL A 131 -7.61 -21.44 15.44
CA VAL A 131 -7.37 -22.58 14.54
C VAL A 131 -6.04 -22.38 13.82
N ASP A 132 -5.29 -23.47 13.66
CA ASP A 132 -4.13 -23.49 12.78
C ASP A 132 -4.57 -23.54 11.31
N ASP A 133 -4.13 -22.59 10.49
CA ASP A 133 -4.63 -22.46 9.14
C ASP A 133 -4.13 -23.55 8.18
N PHE A 134 -3.06 -24.27 8.52
CA PHE A 134 -2.55 -25.40 7.73
C PHE A 134 -3.22 -26.71 8.13
N THR A 135 -3.12 -27.11 9.39
CA THR A 135 -3.61 -28.41 9.88
C THR A 135 -5.12 -28.43 10.09
N LYS A 136 -5.76 -27.25 10.15
CA LYS A 136 -7.17 -27.07 10.54
C LYS A 136 -7.47 -27.57 11.95
N GLU A 137 -6.44 -27.75 12.75
CA GLU A 137 -6.55 -28.14 14.15
C GLU A 137 -7.09 -26.96 14.98
N CYS A 138 -8.09 -27.25 15.81
CA CYS A 138 -8.59 -26.29 16.78
C CYS A 138 -7.61 -26.16 17.95
N LEU A 139 -6.94 -25.01 18.04
CA LEU A 139 -5.93 -24.73 19.07
C LEU A 139 -6.57 -24.37 20.41
N THR A 140 -7.68 -23.64 20.39
CA THR A 140 -8.49 -23.39 21.59
C THR A 140 -9.91 -22.95 21.24
N VAL A 141 -10.84 -23.25 22.15
CA VAL A 141 -12.14 -22.59 22.24
C VAL A 141 -12.32 -22.10 23.68
N THR A 142 -11.95 -20.85 23.93
CA THR A 142 -12.08 -20.26 25.28
C THR A 142 -13.42 -19.55 25.41
N VAL A 143 -14.25 -20.02 26.34
CA VAL A 143 -15.60 -19.47 26.58
C VAL A 143 -15.61 -18.63 27.85
N ALA A 144 -16.10 -17.40 27.77
CA ALA A 144 -16.29 -16.52 28.92
C ALA A 144 -17.46 -15.55 28.70
N PHE A 145 -17.98 -14.94 29.77
CA PHE A 145 -19.00 -13.88 29.66
C PHE A 145 -18.46 -12.58 29.02
N GLY A 146 -17.14 -12.42 29.02
CA GLY A 146 -16.43 -11.33 28.36
C GLY A 146 -14.94 -11.68 28.23
N ILE A 147 -14.35 -11.31 27.10
CA ILE A 147 -12.93 -11.54 26.80
C ILE A 147 -12.31 -10.22 26.39
N SER A 148 -11.46 -9.67 27.26
CA SER A 148 -10.67 -8.47 27.03
C SER A 148 -9.45 -8.75 26.17
N GLY A 149 -8.86 -7.72 25.54
CA GLY A 149 -7.65 -7.87 24.73
C GLY A 149 -6.48 -8.51 25.49
N VAL A 150 -6.29 -8.15 26.76
CA VAL A 150 -5.25 -8.74 27.63
C VAL A 150 -5.48 -10.24 27.84
N GLN A 151 -6.74 -10.66 28.02
CA GLN A 151 -7.07 -12.08 28.13
C GLN A 151 -6.81 -12.83 26.82
N VAL A 152 -7.12 -12.22 25.67
CA VAL A 152 -6.77 -12.80 24.35
C VAL A 152 -5.26 -13.02 24.25
N THR A 153 -4.45 -12.03 24.60
CA THR A 153 -2.98 -12.14 24.56
C THR A 153 -2.49 -13.32 25.40
N ARG A 154 -2.97 -13.46 26.66
CA ARG A 154 -2.59 -14.57 27.54
C ARG A 154 -3.00 -15.93 26.99
N ILE A 155 -4.18 -16.03 26.38
CA ILE A 155 -4.65 -17.27 25.75
C ILE A 155 -3.75 -17.63 24.58
N LEU A 156 -3.43 -16.68 23.70
CA LEU A 156 -2.52 -16.91 22.57
C LEU A 156 -1.11 -17.27 23.03
N ASP A 157 -0.60 -16.62 24.09
CA ASP A 157 0.72 -16.95 24.68
C ASP A 157 0.72 -18.37 25.24
N SER A 158 -0.37 -18.81 25.87
CA SER A 158 -0.49 -20.18 26.39
C SER A 158 -0.45 -21.25 25.30
N ILE A 159 -1.01 -20.97 24.12
CA ILE A 159 -0.90 -21.85 22.94
C ILE A 159 0.55 -21.86 22.43
N ALA A 160 1.18 -20.68 22.39
CA ALA A 160 2.56 -20.51 21.93
C ALA A 160 3.58 -21.20 22.84
N LEU A 161 3.30 -21.42 24.12
CA LEU A 161 4.19 -22.18 25.03
C LEU A 161 4.45 -23.61 24.53
N PHE A 162 3.47 -24.23 23.85
CA PHE A 162 3.59 -25.61 23.38
C PHE A 162 4.03 -25.71 21.92
N ARG A 163 3.74 -24.69 21.10
CA ARG A 163 3.96 -24.73 19.64
C ARG A 163 5.01 -23.73 19.13
N GLY A 164 5.36 -22.73 19.92
CA GLY A 164 6.06 -21.53 19.46
C GLY A 164 5.10 -20.51 18.85
N TYR A 165 5.52 -19.25 18.74
CA TYR A 165 4.73 -18.22 18.05
C TYR A 165 4.71 -18.44 16.53
N PRO A 166 3.59 -18.11 15.85
CA PRO A 166 3.55 -18.00 14.40
C PRO A 166 4.60 -17.00 13.87
N GLY A 167 5.00 -17.13 12.60
CA GLY A 167 5.89 -16.16 11.95
C GLY A 167 5.33 -14.74 12.06
N VAL A 168 6.21 -13.74 12.24
CA VAL A 168 5.80 -12.36 12.60
C VAL A 168 4.92 -11.72 11.51
N ASP A 169 3.73 -11.25 11.90
CA ASP A 169 2.91 -10.35 11.08
C ASP A 169 3.62 -8.99 10.95
N VAL A 170 4.12 -8.71 9.75
CA VAL A 170 4.89 -7.50 9.43
C VAL A 170 4.01 -6.24 9.36
N PHE A 171 2.70 -6.37 9.13
CA PHE A 171 1.76 -5.25 9.03
C PHE A 171 1.15 -4.89 10.38
N LEU A 172 1.05 -5.85 11.29
CA LEU A 172 0.60 -5.62 12.66
C LEU A 172 1.45 -6.42 13.67
N PRO A 173 2.69 -5.98 13.93
CA PRO A 173 3.55 -6.65 14.91
C PRO A 173 2.89 -6.69 16.28
N LYS A 174 2.92 -7.86 16.92
CA LYS A 174 2.32 -8.04 18.24
C LYS A 174 3.08 -7.19 19.25
N SER A 175 2.36 -6.38 20.03
CA SER A 175 2.95 -5.61 21.13
C SER A 175 3.68 -6.55 22.09
N GLY A 176 4.93 -6.25 22.41
CA GLY A 176 5.81 -7.08 23.25
C GLY A 176 6.55 -8.20 22.52
N SER A 177 6.32 -8.40 21.22
CA SER A 177 7.12 -9.34 20.41
C SER A 177 8.45 -8.73 19.96
N THR A 178 9.46 -9.58 19.78
CA THR A 178 10.75 -9.18 19.22
C THR A 178 10.69 -9.26 17.70
N LEU A 179 10.94 -8.14 17.03
CA LEU A 179 11.14 -8.07 15.59
C LEU A 179 12.64 -7.96 15.30
N VAL A 180 13.17 -8.90 14.52
CA VAL A 180 14.55 -8.81 14.04
C VAL A 180 14.58 -7.89 12.83
N VAL A 181 15.35 -6.79 12.91
CA VAL A 181 15.60 -5.89 11.78
C VAL A 181 16.96 -6.29 11.16
N PRO A 182 16.98 -6.92 9.98
CA PRO A 182 18.20 -7.47 9.41
C PRO A 182 19.07 -6.36 8.78
N GLN A 183 19.82 -5.65 9.63
CA GLN A 183 20.77 -4.61 9.20
C GLN A 183 22.14 -5.18 8.82
N GLN A 184 22.50 -6.35 9.34
CA GLN A 184 23.71 -7.06 8.95
C GLN A 184 23.52 -7.70 7.57
N LEU A 185 24.52 -7.53 6.69
CA LEU A 185 24.53 -8.08 5.34
C LEU A 185 25.97 -8.32 4.86
N ILE A 186 26.12 -9.18 3.86
CA ILE A 186 27.33 -9.36 3.07
C ILE A 186 27.25 -8.41 1.87
N LEU A 187 28.31 -7.64 1.61
CA LEU A 187 28.35 -6.77 0.45
C LEU A 187 28.39 -7.60 -0.84
N PRO A 188 27.69 -7.20 -1.92
CA PRO A 188 27.80 -7.89 -3.19
C PRO A 188 29.24 -7.89 -3.71
N ASP A 189 29.69 -9.03 -4.22
CA ASP A 189 31.01 -9.19 -4.84
C ASP A 189 31.09 -8.43 -6.17
N THR A 190 31.35 -7.13 -6.04
CA THR A 190 31.36 -6.11 -7.09
C THR A 190 32.37 -5.03 -6.71
N VAL A 191 32.68 -4.14 -7.66
CA VAL A 191 33.47 -2.94 -7.36
C VAL A 191 32.73 -2.08 -6.32
N ARG A 192 33.47 -1.54 -5.35
CA ARG A 192 32.95 -0.64 -4.31
C ARG A 192 32.96 0.81 -4.81
N GLU A 193 32.26 1.06 -5.92
CA GLU A 193 32.26 2.35 -6.62
C GLU A 193 30.86 2.70 -7.13
N GLY A 194 30.42 3.93 -6.87
CA GLY A 194 29.17 4.46 -7.37
C GLY A 194 27.97 3.70 -6.81
N ILE A 195 27.02 3.36 -7.67
CA ILE A 195 25.78 2.67 -7.30
C ILE A 195 25.85 1.22 -7.78
N VAL A 196 25.57 0.28 -6.88
CA VAL A 196 25.30 -1.13 -7.19
C VAL A 196 23.87 -1.46 -6.74
N ILE A 197 23.05 -1.99 -7.64
CA ILE A 197 21.67 -2.40 -7.35
C ILE A 197 21.59 -3.91 -7.47
N ASN A 198 21.30 -4.59 -6.36
CA ASN A 198 21.02 -6.02 -6.37
C ASN A 198 19.51 -6.24 -6.37
N VAL A 199 18.98 -6.61 -7.54
CA VAL A 199 17.53 -6.79 -7.70
C VAL A 199 17.01 -8.01 -6.92
N ALA A 200 17.87 -8.99 -6.63
CA ALA A 200 17.49 -10.22 -5.92
C ALA A 200 17.14 -9.99 -4.45
N GLU A 201 17.74 -8.98 -3.83
CA GLU A 201 17.52 -8.65 -2.41
C GLU A 201 16.87 -7.29 -2.22
N MET A 202 16.46 -6.64 -3.32
CA MET A 202 15.78 -5.34 -3.31
C MET A 202 16.55 -4.27 -2.53
N ARG A 203 17.86 -4.19 -2.78
CA ARG A 203 18.76 -3.18 -2.18
C ARG A 203 19.57 -2.42 -3.23
N LEU A 204 19.77 -1.14 -2.96
CA LEU A 204 20.71 -0.25 -3.61
C LEU A 204 21.86 0.04 -2.64
N TYR A 205 23.08 -0.14 -3.12
CA TYR A 205 24.33 0.16 -2.45
C TYR A 205 24.94 1.39 -3.10
N TYR A 206 25.16 2.46 -2.34
CA TYR A 206 25.87 3.64 -2.81
C TYR A 206 27.21 3.76 -2.09
N TYR A 207 28.28 3.84 -2.85
CA TYR A 207 29.66 4.04 -2.40
C TYR A 207 30.08 5.48 -2.77
N PRO A 208 29.98 6.45 -1.83
CA PRO A 208 30.30 7.84 -2.11
C PRO A 208 31.78 8.01 -2.46
N ALA A 209 32.08 8.81 -3.48
CA ALA A 209 33.46 9.08 -3.87
C ALA A 209 34.21 9.80 -2.73
N GLY A 210 35.45 9.37 -2.46
CA GLY A 210 36.26 9.92 -1.37
C GLY A 210 35.84 9.49 0.04
N SER A 211 34.85 8.60 0.16
CA SER A 211 34.46 7.97 1.43
C SER A 211 34.89 6.50 1.47
N ASN A 212 35.03 5.96 2.69
CA ASN A 212 35.18 4.52 2.94
C ASN A 212 33.91 3.94 3.58
N THR A 213 32.75 4.45 3.16
CA THR A 213 31.43 4.03 3.64
C THR A 213 30.59 3.48 2.51
N VAL A 214 29.57 2.70 2.86
CA VAL A 214 28.52 2.26 1.95
C VAL A 214 27.17 2.58 2.56
N GLU A 215 26.29 3.17 1.77
CA GLU A 215 24.90 3.42 2.13
C GLU A 215 24.03 2.36 1.48
N VAL A 216 23.14 1.74 2.26
CA VAL A 216 22.28 0.65 1.79
C VAL A 216 20.82 1.05 1.93
N LEU A 217 20.15 1.21 0.78
CA LEU A 217 18.78 1.70 0.70
C LEU A 217 17.86 0.60 0.14
N PRO A 218 16.69 0.37 0.75
CA PRO A 218 15.72 -0.58 0.22
C PRO A 218 15.06 0.01 -1.03
N ILE A 219 14.81 -0.85 -2.03
CA ILE A 219 14.21 -0.44 -3.30
C ILE A 219 13.01 -1.32 -3.67
N ASP A 220 12.20 -0.82 -4.60
CA ASP A 220 11.31 -1.66 -5.40
C ASP A 220 11.81 -1.86 -6.80
N ILE A 221 11.40 -2.98 -7.39
CA ILE A 221 11.69 -3.34 -8.76
C ILE A 221 10.44 -3.71 -9.53
N GLY A 222 10.63 -3.92 -10.83
CA GLY A 222 9.60 -4.34 -11.76
C GLY A 222 8.96 -5.68 -11.41
N GLN A 223 7.64 -5.77 -11.58
CA GLN A 223 6.90 -7.04 -11.52
C GLN A 223 7.36 -8.02 -12.63
N ALA A 224 7.07 -9.31 -12.46
CA ALA A 224 7.34 -10.32 -13.48
C ALA A 224 6.65 -9.95 -14.82
N GLY A 225 7.41 -9.96 -15.92
CA GLY A 225 6.94 -9.48 -17.24
C GLY A 225 7.19 -7.99 -17.51
N ARG A 226 7.66 -7.23 -16.51
CA ARG A 226 8.14 -5.84 -16.65
C ARG A 226 9.43 -5.66 -15.86
N GLU A 227 10.40 -6.51 -16.17
CA GLU A 227 11.57 -6.71 -15.33
C GLU A 227 12.50 -5.49 -15.34
N THR A 228 13.02 -5.14 -14.17
CA THR A 228 14.18 -4.27 -14.08
C THR A 228 15.38 -4.99 -14.72
N PRO A 229 16.21 -4.32 -15.53
CA PRO A 229 17.33 -4.96 -16.20
C PRO A 229 18.26 -5.68 -15.23
N ARG A 230 18.82 -6.81 -15.68
CA ARG A 230 19.79 -7.61 -14.94
C ARG A 230 21.14 -7.52 -15.63
N ASN A 231 22.23 -7.56 -14.88
CA ASN A 231 23.62 -7.59 -15.38
C ASN A 231 23.92 -6.44 -16.36
N TRP A 232 23.61 -5.21 -15.97
CA TRP A 232 23.79 -4.02 -16.79
C TRP A 232 24.63 -2.97 -16.06
N VAL A 233 25.66 -2.45 -16.73
CA VAL A 233 26.46 -1.32 -16.25
C VAL A 233 26.13 -0.09 -17.08
N THR A 234 25.90 1.02 -16.40
CA THR A 234 25.55 2.34 -16.96
C THR A 234 26.08 3.44 -16.05
N ALA A 235 25.63 4.68 -16.26
CA ALA A 235 25.93 5.81 -15.39
C ALA A 235 24.69 6.69 -15.20
N VAL A 236 24.72 7.55 -14.18
CA VAL A 236 23.73 8.62 -14.02
C VAL A 236 23.88 9.60 -15.19
N GLU A 237 22.91 9.66 -16.08
CA GLU A 237 22.92 10.56 -17.24
C GLU A 237 22.46 11.96 -16.87
N ARG A 238 21.41 12.06 -16.05
CA ARG A 238 20.85 13.33 -15.58
C ARG A 238 19.97 13.13 -14.36
N LYS A 239 19.70 14.22 -13.65
CA LYS A 239 18.79 14.26 -12.50
C LYS A 239 17.68 15.29 -12.77
N GLN A 240 16.48 15.03 -12.28
CA GLN A 240 15.35 15.94 -12.40
C GLN A 240 14.57 16.01 -11.08
N GLU A 241 14.45 17.22 -10.54
CA GLU A 241 13.44 17.54 -9.53
C GLU A 241 12.08 17.71 -10.20
N ALA A 242 11.02 17.31 -9.50
CA ALA A 242 9.65 17.37 -9.98
C ALA A 242 9.50 16.72 -11.38
N PRO A 243 9.79 15.41 -11.53
CA PRO A 243 9.73 14.74 -12.82
C PRO A 243 8.29 14.69 -13.33
N SER A 244 8.11 14.87 -14.64
CA SER A 244 6.89 14.47 -15.34
C SER A 244 6.98 13.00 -15.75
N TRP A 245 5.83 12.32 -15.85
CA TRP A 245 5.79 10.92 -16.30
C TRP A 245 4.96 10.77 -17.58
N THR A 246 5.57 10.13 -18.58
CA THR A 246 4.91 9.77 -19.84
C THR A 246 4.86 8.25 -19.93
N PRO A 247 3.69 7.61 -19.70
CA PRO A 247 3.58 6.16 -19.78
C PRO A 247 3.88 5.64 -21.18
N THR A 248 4.53 4.48 -21.26
CA THR A 248 4.81 3.85 -22.56
C THR A 248 3.53 3.42 -23.27
N PRO A 249 3.53 3.34 -24.62
CA PRO A 249 2.37 2.84 -25.37
C PRO A 249 1.90 1.46 -24.91
N ASN A 250 2.83 0.56 -24.56
CA ASN A 250 2.48 -0.75 -23.99
C ASN A 250 1.73 -0.62 -22.67
N THR A 251 2.24 0.21 -21.74
CA THR A 251 1.57 0.44 -20.46
C THR A 251 0.15 0.94 -20.64
N ARG A 252 -0.05 1.91 -21.55
CA ARG A 252 -1.41 2.41 -21.86
C ARG A 252 -2.33 1.35 -22.45
N ARG A 253 -1.83 0.49 -23.35
CA ARG A 253 -2.61 -0.61 -23.94
C ARG A 253 -3.09 -1.60 -22.87
N GLU A 254 -2.25 -1.91 -21.90
CA GLU A 254 -2.62 -2.82 -20.81
C GLU A 254 -3.67 -2.22 -19.87
N TYR A 255 -3.56 -0.94 -19.50
CA TYR A 255 -4.60 -0.27 -18.71
C TYR A 255 -5.94 -0.26 -19.47
N ALA A 256 -5.90 0.07 -20.76
CA ALA A 256 -7.09 0.03 -21.60
C ALA A 256 -7.72 -1.37 -21.70
N ALA A 257 -6.91 -2.42 -21.75
CA ALA A 257 -7.40 -3.81 -21.75
C ALA A 257 -8.11 -4.21 -20.44
N ARG A 258 -7.82 -3.54 -19.32
CA ARG A 258 -8.53 -3.70 -18.04
C ARG A 258 -9.73 -2.75 -17.87
N GLY A 259 -10.04 -1.93 -18.88
CA GLY A 259 -11.07 -0.89 -18.80
C GLY A 259 -10.66 0.34 -17.98
N GLU A 260 -9.37 0.49 -17.69
CA GLU A 260 -8.81 1.65 -16.96
C GLU A 260 -8.25 2.68 -17.95
N SER A 261 -8.45 3.97 -17.69
CA SER A 261 -7.84 5.04 -18.47
C SER A 261 -6.56 5.52 -17.79
N LEU A 262 -5.45 5.50 -18.53
CA LEU A 262 -4.16 6.04 -18.07
C LEU A 262 -3.80 7.29 -18.89
N PRO A 263 -3.58 8.46 -18.25
CA PRO A 263 -3.21 9.68 -18.95
C PRO A 263 -1.96 9.48 -19.82
N ALA A 264 -1.94 10.08 -21.01
CA ALA A 264 -0.76 10.05 -21.87
C ALA A 264 0.43 10.83 -21.28
N PHE A 265 0.14 11.75 -20.37
CA PHE A 265 1.12 12.58 -19.68
C PHE A 265 0.60 12.84 -18.27
N VAL A 266 1.48 12.67 -17.29
CA VAL A 266 1.23 13.00 -15.89
C VAL A 266 2.23 14.10 -15.51
N PRO A 267 1.75 15.32 -15.19
CA PRO A 267 2.62 16.42 -14.80
C PRO A 267 3.33 16.12 -13.48
N ALA A 268 4.31 16.94 -13.15
CA ALA A 268 4.91 16.91 -11.82
C ALA A 268 3.87 17.23 -10.73
N GLY A 269 4.02 16.61 -9.56
CA GLY A 269 3.16 16.87 -8.40
C GLY A 269 2.97 15.64 -7.52
N PRO A 270 2.17 15.77 -6.44
CA PRO A 270 1.97 14.70 -5.44
C PRO A 270 1.37 13.41 -6.02
N GLU A 271 0.59 13.53 -7.09
CA GLU A 271 -0.06 12.39 -7.75
C GLU A 271 0.84 11.72 -8.81
N ASN A 272 2.04 12.23 -9.04
CA ASN A 272 2.95 11.63 -10.01
C ASN A 272 3.57 10.34 -9.43
N PRO A 273 3.43 9.20 -10.13
CA PRO A 273 3.96 7.92 -9.64
C PRO A 273 5.50 7.86 -9.59
N MET A 274 6.18 8.81 -10.24
CA MET A 274 7.64 8.96 -10.15
C MET A 274 8.10 9.68 -8.87
N GLY A 275 7.16 10.21 -8.07
CA GLY A 275 7.49 11.01 -6.89
C GLY A 275 8.08 12.37 -7.25
N LEU A 276 8.86 12.94 -6.33
CA LEU A 276 9.38 14.31 -6.43
C LEU A 276 10.78 14.39 -7.05
N TYR A 277 11.51 13.27 -7.13
CA TYR A 277 12.89 13.24 -7.60
C TYR A 277 13.13 12.02 -8.48
N ALA A 278 13.91 12.20 -9.56
CA ALA A 278 14.32 11.13 -10.45
C ALA A 278 15.78 11.28 -10.89
N ILE A 279 16.50 10.16 -10.92
CA ILE A 279 17.86 10.00 -11.41
C ILE A 279 17.78 9.06 -12.61
N TYR A 280 18.08 9.57 -13.81
CA TYR A 280 17.99 8.81 -15.06
C TYR A 280 19.31 8.10 -15.34
N ILE A 281 19.21 6.83 -15.73
CA ILE A 281 20.36 5.93 -15.90
C ILE A 281 20.45 5.32 -17.31
N GLY A 282 19.77 5.94 -18.28
CA GLY A 282 19.71 5.50 -19.67
C GLY A 282 18.60 4.50 -19.99
N ARG A 283 18.39 4.27 -21.29
CA ARG A 283 17.39 3.32 -21.84
C ARG A 283 15.98 3.48 -21.26
N LEU A 284 15.58 4.72 -20.95
CA LEU A 284 14.31 5.10 -20.32
C LEU A 284 14.14 4.63 -18.86
N TYR A 285 15.18 4.08 -18.23
CA TYR A 285 15.16 3.70 -16.82
C TYR A 285 15.55 4.87 -15.92
N ALA A 286 14.91 4.90 -14.74
CA ALA A 286 15.21 5.86 -13.70
C ALA A 286 15.14 5.20 -12.32
N ILE A 287 15.95 5.74 -11.41
CA ILE A 287 15.85 5.56 -9.96
C ILE A 287 15.03 6.76 -9.46
N HIS A 288 13.86 6.54 -8.88
CA HIS A 288 12.94 7.63 -8.57
C HIS A 288 12.13 7.39 -7.29
N GLY A 289 11.40 8.41 -6.83
CA GLY A 289 10.53 8.31 -5.65
C GLY A 289 9.22 7.56 -5.93
N THR A 290 8.26 7.65 -5.03
CA THR A 290 6.91 7.15 -5.32
C THR A 290 5.87 7.91 -4.51
N ASN A 291 4.67 8.06 -5.08
CA ASN A 291 3.51 8.58 -4.35
C ASN A 291 2.73 7.47 -3.60
N ALA A 292 3.17 6.22 -3.69
CA ALA A 292 2.55 5.11 -2.98
C ALA A 292 3.03 5.03 -1.52
N ASN A 293 2.09 4.76 -0.62
CA ASN A 293 2.39 4.60 0.82
C ASN A 293 2.92 3.19 1.18
N PHE A 294 3.01 2.30 0.20
CA PHE A 294 3.50 0.94 0.30
C PHE A 294 4.14 0.53 -1.02
N GLY A 295 4.98 -0.50 -1.00
CA GLY A 295 5.70 -0.95 -2.17
C GLY A 295 7.09 -1.38 -1.78
N ILE A 296 7.88 -0.47 -1.21
CA ILE A 296 9.33 -0.64 -0.96
C ILE A 296 9.67 -2.00 -0.33
N GLY A 297 10.46 -2.80 -1.05
CA GLY A 297 10.75 -4.20 -0.75
C GLY A 297 9.82 -5.20 -1.44
N LEU A 298 9.07 -4.80 -2.48
CA LEU A 298 8.16 -5.65 -3.25
C LEU A 298 8.34 -5.48 -4.77
N ARG A 299 7.95 -6.51 -5.53
CA ARG A 299 7.96 -6.51 -7.00
C ARG A 299 6.68 -5.91 -7.60
N VAL A 300 6.45 -4.62 -7.38
CA VAL A 300 5.19 -3.95 -7.78
C VAL A 300 5.35 -2.82 -8.79
N SER A 301 6.58 -2.51 -9.22
CA SER A 301 6.83 -1.46 -10.20
C SER A 301 6.58 -1.93 -11.64
N GLN A 302 6.50 -0.97 -12.58
CA GLN A 302 6.35 -1.24 -14.01
C GLN A 302 7.71 -1.31 -14.75
N GLY A 303 8.81 -1.54 -14.01
CA GLY A 303 10.16 -1.73 -14.54
C GLY A 303 11.21 -0.75 -13.98
N CYS A 304 10.77 0.35 -13.35
CA CYS A 304 11.67 1.34 -12.74
C CYS A 304 12.08 0.95 -11.31
N ILE A 305 13.15 1.56 -10.81
CA ILE A 305 13.67 1.37 -9.45
C ILE A 305 13.09 2.46 -8.57
N ARG A 306 12.35 2.10 -7.51
CA ARG A 306 11.69 3.08 -6.64
C ARG A 306 12.27 3.09 -5.24
N LEU A 307 12.33 4.26 -4.65
CA LEU A 307 12.75 4.50 -3.27
C LEU A 307 11.67 5.27 -2.49
N ARG A 308 11.79 5.27 -1.16
CA ARG A 308 11.00 6.19 -0.31
C ARG A 308 11.42 7.63 -0.59
N ASN A 309 10.54 8.57 -0.21
CA ASN A 309 10.73 9.99 -0.50
C ASN A 309 12.03 10.56 0.08
N ASP A 310 12.36 10.22 1.31
CA ASP A 310 13.58 10.70 1.97
C ASP A 310 14.83 10.06 1.35
N ASP A 311 14.77 8.75 1.06
CA ASP A 311 15.86 7.99 0.45
C ASP A 311 16.19 8.51 -0.97
N ILE A 312 15.18 8.76 -1.81
CA ILE A 312 15.43 9.31 -3.16
C ILE A 312 15.94 10.75 -3.09
N LYS A 313 15.45 11.57 -2.14
CA LYS A 313 15.93 12.93 -1.96
C LYS A 313 17.40 12.94 -1.56
N HIS A 314 17.78 12.08 -0.62
CA HIS A 314 19.16 11.90 -0.20
C HIS A 314 20.07 11.52 -1.38
N LEU A 315 19.71 10.49 -2.15
CA LEU A 315 20.48 10.12 -3.35
C LEU A 315 20.52 11.24 -4.38
N PHE A 316 19.42 11.96 -4.58
CA PHE A 316 19.36 13.06 -5.54
C PHE A 316 20.35 14.17 -5.19
N ASP A 317 20.50 14.48 -3.90
CA ASP A 317 21.41 15.51 -3.41
C ASP A 317 22.87 15.05 -3.47
N THR A 318 23.14 13.80 -3.10
CA THR A 318 24.51 13.31 -2.88
C THR A 318 25.15 12.71 -4.12
N VAL A 319 24.38 12.08 -5.02
CA VAL A 319 24.92 11.36 -6.19
C VAL A 319 25.18 12.34 -7.35
N PRO A 320 26.43 12.49 -7.82
CA PRO A 320 26.74 13.30 -8.99
C PRO A 320 26.25 12.69 -10.31
N VAL A 321 26.00 13.54 -11.31
CA VAL A 321 25.85 13.07 -12.70
C VAL A 321 27.18 12.45 -13.16
N GLY A 322 27.11 11.36 -13.94
CA GLY A 322 28.26 10.57 -14.35
C GLY A 322 28.61 9.43 -13.39
N THR A 323 28.01 9.36 -12.20
CA THR A 323 28.25 8.27 -11.25
C THR A 323 27.91 6.92 -11.87
N ARG A 324 28.83 5.96 -11.77
CA ARG A 324 28.65 4.58 -12.24
C ARG A 324 27.44 3.92 -11.57
N VAL A 325 26.65 3.17 -12.34
CA VAL A 325 25.51 2.38 -11.87
C VAL A 325 25.62 0.96 -12.41
N GLN A 326 25.55 -0.05 -11.55
CA GLN A 326 25.58 -1.46 -11.95
C GLN A 326 24.40 -2.22 -11.36
N LEU A 327 23.63 -2.89 -12.21
CA LEU A 327 22.53 -3.77 -11.81
C LEU A 327 23.01 -5.22 -11.85
N ILE A 328 22.80 -5.94 -10.75
CA ILE A 328 23.14 -7.36 -10.58
C ILE A 328 21.94 -8.16 -10.07
N ASP A 329 21.97 -9.47 -10.27
CA ASP A 329 20.98 -10.42 -9.76
C ASP A 329 21.69 -11.54 -8.98
N ARG A 330 21.91 -11.30 -7.68
CA ARG A 330 22.66 -12.19 -6.79
C ARG A 330 21.82 -12.55 -5.56
N PRO A 331 20.98 -13.59 -5.63
CA PRO A 331 20.19 -14.05 -4.48
C PRO A 331 21.03 -14.75 -3.42
N VAL A 332 22.25 -15.20 -3.77
CA VAL A 332 23.21 -15.75 -2.82
C VAL A 332 24.46 -14.89 -2.82
N LYS A 333 24.88 -14.47 -1.63
CA LYS A 333 26.16 -13.84 -1.36
C LYS A 333 26.89 -14.66 -0.32
N TYR A 334 28.21 -14.72 -0.40
CA TYR A 334 29.04 -15.42 0.57
C TYR A 334 30.39 -14.74 0.66
N SER A 335 31.03 -14.85 1.82
CA SER A 335 32.31 -14.19 2.11
C SER A 335 33.12 -15.05 3.06
N GLU A 336 34.43 -15.10 2.81
CA GLU A 336 35.43 -15.55 3.79
C GLU A 336 36.11 -14.29 4.33
N GLU A 337 35.91 -14.04 5.62
CA GLU A 337 36.42 -12.87 6.29
C GLU A 337 37.90 -13.03 6.64
N PRO A 338 38.65 -11.94 6.92
CA PRO A 338 40.08 -12.01 7.23
C PRO A 338 40.44 -12.88 8.45
N ASP A 339 39.48 -13.13 9.35
CA ASP A 339 39.63 -14.02 10.50
C ASP A 339 39.42 -15.52 10.15
N GLY A 340 39.18 -15.83 8.88
CA GLY A 340 38.87 -17.17 8.37
C GLY A 340 37.41 -17.57 8.54
N SER A 341 36.56 -16.72 9.11
CA SER A 341 35.14 -17.03 9.26
C SER A 341 34.42 -16.97 7.91
N ARG A 342 33.53 -17.93 7.69
CA ARG A 342 32.76 -18.07 6.46
C ARG A 342 31.30 -17.76 6.69
N TRP A 343 30.75 -16.90 5.85
CA TRP A 343 29.38 -16.42 5.94
C TRP A 343 28.63 -16.62 4.63
N VAL A 344 27.34 -16.94 4.72
CA VAL A 344 26.42 -17.01 3.58
C VAL A 344 25.15 -16.21 3.87
N GLU A 345 24.69 -15.44 2.89
CA GLU A 345 23.42 -14.72 2.93
C GLU A 345 22.59 -15.16 1.72
N VAL A 346 21.38 -15.64 1.98
CA VAL A 346 20.50 -16.24 0.96
C VAL A 346 19.15 -15.55 0.97
N HIS A 347 18.75 -15.03 -0.18
CA HIS A 347 17.44 -14.44 -0.48
C HIS A 347 16.63 -15.34 -1.41
N GLU A 348 15.32 -15.14 -1.46
CA GLU A 348 14.46 -15.79 -2.44
C GLU A 348 14.80 -15.26 -3.85
N PRO A 349 15.07 -16.14 -4.84
CA PRO A 349 15.31 -15.69 -6.21
C PRO A 349 14.09 -14.99 -6.81
N LEU A 350 14.36 -14.08 -7.75
CA LEU A 350 13.28 -13.47 -8.52
C LEU A 350 12.59 -14.51 -9.42
N SER A 351 11.28 -14.66 -9.27
CA SER A 351 10.42 -15.44 -10.18
C SER A 351 10.69 -15.07 -11.63
N ARG A 352 10.88 -16.09 -12.48
CA ARG A 352 11.31 -15.96 -13.89
C ARG A 352 10.17 -15.67 -14.85
N ASN A 353 8.95 -15.96 -14.43
CA ASN A 353 7.75 -15.75 -15.21
C ASN A 353 6.56 -15.50 -14.27
N ARG A 354 5.41 -15.16 -14.86
CA ARG A 354 4.18 -14.87 -14.13
C ARG A 354 3.64 -16.06 -13.35
N SER A 355 3.75 -17.27 -13.90
CA SER A 355 3.31 -18.50 -13.23
C SER A 355 4.09 -18.75 -11.93
N GLU A 356 5.42 -18.57 -11.95
CA GLU A 356 6.24 -18.65 -10.75
C GLU A 356 5.97 -17.52 -9.77
N TYR A 357 5.62 -16.32 -10.25
CA TYR A 357 5.29 -15.18 -9.40
C TYR A 357 3.95 -15.38 -8.67
N GLU A 358 2.98 -16.01 -9.33
CA GLU A 358 1.65 -16.31 -8.78
C GLU A 358 1.61 -17.66 -8.03
N SER A 359 2.72 -18.39 -7.97
CA SER A 359 2.82 -19.70 -7.32
C SER A 359 3.30 -19.58 -5.87
N ASP A 360 2.77 -20.45 -5.01
CA ASP A 360 3.26 -20.63 -3.63
C ASP A 360 4.55 -21.48 -3.55
N ARG A 361 5.07 -21.97 -4.69
CA ARG A 361 6.30 -22.77 -4.73
C ARG A 361 7.53 -21.87 -4.70
N LYS A 362 8.53 -22.26 -3.92
CA LYS A 362 9.86 -21.62 -3.93
C LYS A 362 10.47 -21.64 -5.32
N VAL A 363 11.05 -20.52 -5.72
CA VAL A 363 11.79 -20.42 -6.98
C VAL A 363 13.06 -21.27 -6.85
N PRO A 364 13.41 -22.10 -7.85
CA PRO A 364 14.65 -22.87 -7.80
C PRO A 364 15.86 -21.95 -7.63
N LEU A 365 16.68 -22.22 -6.61
CA LEU A 365 17.92 -21.50 -6.35
C LEU A 365 19.05 -22.17 -7.13
N SER A 366 19.70 -21.43 -8.03
CA SER A 366 20.84 -21.95 -8.78
C SER A 366 22.08 -22.05 -7.88
N VAL A 367 22.44 -23.27 -7.48
CA VAL A 367 23.68 -23.53 -6.74
C VAL A 367 24.82 -23.70 -7.72
N THR A 368 25.71 -22.70 -7.79
CA THR A 368 26.91 -22.75 -8.64
C THR A 368 27.94 -23.73 -8.08
N PRO A 369 28.87 -24.27 -8.91
CA PRO A 369 29.96 -25.09 -8.41
C PRO A 369 30.78 -24.38 -7.33
N ALA A 370 31.06 -23.08 -7.50
CA ALA A 370 31.78 -22.28 -6.51
C ALA A 370 31.03 -22.20 -5.16
N LEU A 371 29.72 -21.94 -5.18
CA LEU A 371 28.91 -21.94 -3.97
C LEU A 371 28.88 -23.32 -3.31
N ARG A 372 28.75 -24.39 -4.10
CA ARG A 372 28.77 -25.76 -3.59
C ARG A 372 30.09 -26.06 -2.88
N THR A 373 31.23 -25.72 -3.50
CA THR A 373 32.54 -25.88 -2.88
C THR A 373 32.66 -25.03 -1.60
N PHE A 374 32.13 -23.81 -1.61
CA PHE A 374 32.17 -22.91 -0.46
C PHE A 374 31.40 -23.46 0.75
N ILE A 375 30.24 -24.09 0.55
CA ILE A 375 29.39 -24.61 1.63
C ILE A 375 29.66 -26.08 2.00
N SER A 376 30.55 -26.76 1.27
CA SER A 376 30.88 -28.19 1.47
C SER A 376 32.35 -28.41 1.86
N GLY A 377 33.05 -27.37 2.31
CA GLY A 377 34.45 -27.45 2.74
C GLY A 377 34.62 -28.17 4.09
N ASN A 378 35.84 -28.63 4.37
CA ASN A 378 36.19 -29.34 5.61
C ASN A 378 36.04 -28.47 6.88
N ASP A 379 36.18 -27.15 6.74
CA ASP A 379 36.07 -26.18 7.84
C ASP A 379 34.66 -25.57 7.96
N VAL A 380 33.66 -26.17 7.30
CA VAL A 380 32.30 -25.64 7.17
C VAL A 380 31.28 -26.58 7.80
N ASP A 381 30.35 -26.01 8.57
CA ASP A 381 29.13 -26.68 9.02
C ASP A 381 28.16 -26.77 7.83
N VAL A 382 28.26 -27.89 7.10
CA VAL A 382 27.46 -28.18 5.89
C VAL A 382 25.96 -28.18 6.20
N SER A 383 25.55 -28.54 7.43
CA SER A 383 24.15 -28.51 7.85
C SER A 383 23.64 -27.07 7.93
N ARG A 384 24.39 -26.16 8.58
CA ARG A 384 24.05 -24.72 8.59
C ARG A 384 24.02 -24.12 7.20
N GLY A 385 24.97 -24.47 6.34
CA GLY A 385 24.98 -24.02 4.94
C GLY A 385 23.74 -24.48 4.18
N SER A 386 23.36 -25.75 4.32
CA SER A 386 22.15 -26.31 3.68
C SER A 386 20.87 -25.66 4.21
N GLN A 387 20.77 -25.46 5.53
CA GLN A 387 19.65 -24.76 6.16
C GLN A 387 19.53 -23.31 5.70
N ALA A 388 20.65 -22.61 5.47
CA ALA A 388 20.62 -21.25 4.94
C ALA A 388 20.05 -21.21 3.50
N LEU A 389 20.45 -22.16 2.64
CA LEU A 389 19.92 -22.29 1.27
C LEU A 389 18.43 -22.63 1.22
N GLU A 390 17.96 -23.41 2.19
CA GLU A 390 16.55 -23.78 2.31
C GLU A 390 15.71 -22.64 2.91
N ARG A 391 16.17 -22.03 4.02
CA ARG A 391 15.43 -21.02 4.78
C ARG A 391 15.34 -19.69 4.04
N ARG A 392 16.41 -19.26 3.35
CA ARG A 392 16.46 -18.02 2.54
C ARG A 392 16.02 -16.78 3.30
N SER A 393 16.53 -16.64 4.52
CA SER A 393 16.09 -15.60 5.46
C SER A 393 16.53 -14.17 5.12
N GLY A 394 17.43 -14.00 4.16
CA GLY A 394 18.06 -12.71 3.84
C GLY A 394 19.04 -12.20 4.90
N MET A 395 19.32 -12.99 5.94
CA MET A 395 20.31 -12.70 6.98
C MET A 395 21.60 -13.49 6.74
N PRO A 396 22.79 -12.90 6.97
CA PRO A 396 24.05 -13.62 7.00
C PRO A 396 24.06 -14.70 8.07
N VAL A 397 24.53 -15.90 7.70
CA VAL A 397 24.69 -17.05 8.59
C VAL A 397 26.16 -17.46 8.57
N ASN A 398 26.77 -17.53 9.77
CA ASN A 398 28.11 -18.07 9.93
C ASN A 398 28.06 -19.60 9.78
N ILE A 399 28.76 -20.10 8.77
CA ILE A 399 28.83 -21.52 8.43
C ILE A 399 30.18 -22.12 8.79
N SER A 400 31.05 -21.41 9.49
CA SER A 400 32.32 -21.96 9.98
C SER A 400 32.05 -23.05 11.02
N LEU A 401 32.83 -24.14 10.98
CA LEU A 401 32.91 -25.06 12.11
C LEU A 401 33.47 -24.30 13.31
N VAL A 402 32.85 -24.48 14.47
CA VAL A 402 33.31 -23.84 15.70
C VAL A 402 34.72 -24.37 15.99
N GLN A 403 35.74 -23.51 15.96
CA GLN A 403 37.02 -23.84 16.56
C GLN A 403 36.76 -24.07 18.05
N LYS A 404 36.95 -25.32 18.50
CA LYS A 404 37.11 -25.58 19.94
C LYS A 404 38.34 -24.79 20.37
N HIS A 405 38.14 -23.63 20.99
CA HIS A 405 39.17 -23.05 21.83
C HIS A 405 39.45 -24.08 22.93
N TYR A 406 40.61 -24.74 22.85
CA TYR A 406 41.17 -25.51 23.95
C TYR A 406 41.90 -24.58 24.92
#